data_AF-A0A4U6UEG8-F1
#
_entry.id   AF-A0A4U6UEG8-F1
#
_cell.length_a   1.000
_cell.length_b   1.000
_cell.length_c   1.000
_cell.angle_alpha   90.00
_cell.angle_beta   90.00
_cell.angle_gamma   90.00
#
_symmetry.space_group_name_H-M   'P 1'
#
loop_
_entity.id
_entity.type
_entity.pdbx_description
1 polymer ?
#
loop_
_entity_poly.entity_id
_entity_poly.type
_entity_poly.pdbx_seq_one_letter_code
_entity_poly.pdbx_strand_id
1 'polypeptide(L)' 'MGAMPGVPRKGLRSLLLLVCWQLWLERNARMFQRTERPAHALLSQIRDEARTWKSAGAKHLAALLEGV' A
#
# COMPACT_ATOMS: atom_id res chain seq x y z
N MET A 1 -9.43 16.35 -9.61
CA MET A 1 -8.12 15.85 -9.15
C MET A 1 -7.05 16.36 -10.10
N GLY A 2 -6.43 17.51 -9.78
CA GLY A 2 -5.41 18.13 -10.63
C GLY A 2 -4.21 17.22 -10.82
N ALA A 3 -3.56 17.29 -11.99
CA ALA A 3 -2.31 16.58 -12.21
C ALA A 3 -1.28 17.07 -11.18
N MET A 4 -0.73 16.17 -10.36
CA MET A 4 0.44 16.47 -9.53
C MET A 4 1.70 16.28 -10.39
N PRO A 5 2.33 17.35 -10.91
CA PRO A 5 3.55 17.22 -11.68
C PRO A 5 4.63 16.56 -10.79
N GLY A 6 5.34 15.58 -11.35
CA GLY A 6 6.40 14.85 -10.64
C GLY A 6 6.00 13.55 -9.94
N VAL A 7 4.71 13.28 -9.71
CA VAL A 7 4.30 12.01 -9.06
C VAL A 7 4.10 10.88 -10.08
N PRO A 8 4.81 9.73 -9.95
CA PRO A 8 4.61 8.58 -10.83
C PRO A 8 3.19 8.00 -10.70
N ARG A 9 2.29 8.39 -11.62
CA ARG A 9 0.86 7.98 -11.60
C ARG A 9 0.65 6.47 -11.50
N LYS A 10 1.49 5.68 -12.19
CA LYS A 10 1.42 4.22 -12.16
C LYS A 10 1.79 3.67 -10.77
N GLY A 11 2.86 4.19 -10.16
CA GLY A 11 3.25 3.83 -8.80
C GLY A 11 2.17 4.18 -7.78
N LEU A 12 1.55 5.37 -7.93
CA LEU A 12 0.48 5.80 -7.04
C LEU A 12 -0.74 4.88 -7.12
N ARG A 13 -1.13 4.44 -8.32
CA ARG A 13 -2.21 3.46 -8.50
C ARG A 13 -1.89 2.13 -7.83
N SER A 14 -0.66 1.63 -7.97
CA SER A 14 -0.21 0.40 -7.30
C SER A 14 -0.25 0.53 -5.78
N LEU A 15 0.20 1.67 -5.23
CA LEU A 15 0.14 1.94 -3.79
C LEU A 15 -1.31 2.02 -3.29
N LEU A 16 -2.19 2.73 -4.00
CA LEU A 16 -3.61 2.80 -3.66
C LEU A 16 -4.28 1.43 -3.66
N LEU A 17 -3.96 0.59 -4.66
CA LEU A 17 -4.45 -0.78 -4.72
C LEU A 17 -3.98 -1.60 -3.52
N LEU A 18 -2.71 -1.47 -3.14
CA LEU A 18 -2.16 -2.13 -1.95
C LEU A 18 -2.86 -1.67 -0.66
N VAL A 19 -3.09 -0.37 -0.49
CA VAL A 19 -3.82 0.17 0.67
C VAL A 19 -5.25 -0.38 0.72
N CYS A 20 -5.97 -0.34 -0.39
CA CYS A 20 -7.33 -0.90 -0.49
C CYS A 20 -7.34 -2.41 -0.15
N TRP A 21 -6.34 -3.16 -0.63
CA TRP A 21 -6.19 -4.58 -0.33
C TRP A 21 -5.97 -4.84 1.16
N GLN A 22 -5.08 -4.10 1.81
CA GLN A 22 -4.80 -4.26 3.25
C GLN A 22 -6.02 -3.86 4.11
N LEU A 23 -6.75 -2.81 3.73
CA LEU A 23 -8.01 -2.44 4.40
C LEU A 23 -9.09 -3.53 4.26
N TRP A 24 -9.19 -4.14 3.08
CA TRP A 24 -10.12 -5.24 2.86
C TRP A 24 -9.77 -6.46 3.70
N LEU A 25 -8.49 -6.84 3.77
CA LEU A 25 -8.01 -7.91 4.63
C LEU A 25 -8.29 -7.64 6.11
N GLU A 26 -8.02 -6.43 6.60
CA GLU A 26 -8.30 -6.03 7.98
C GLU A 26 -9.79 -6.14 8.30
N ARG A 27 -10.67 -5.66 7.41
CA ARG A 27 -12.13 -5.77 7.58
C ARG A 27 -12.56 -7.24 7.66
N ASN A 28 -12.00 -8.10 6.83
CA ASN A 28 -12.30 -9.52 6.85
C ASN A 28 -11.80 -10.19 8.13
N ALA A 29 -10.60 -9.85 8.62
CA ALA A 29 -10.08 -10.38 9.88
C ALA A 29 -10.98 -9.98 11.07
N ARG A 30 -11.43 -8.73 11.12
CA ARG A 30 -12.38 -8.27 12.14
C ARG A 30 -13.70 -9.03 12.11
N MET A 31 -14.24 -9.26 10.91
CA MET A 31 -15.54 -9.92 10.74
C MET A 31 -15.48 -11.43 11.01
N PHE A 32 -14.51 -12.13 10.40
CA PHE A 32 -14.47 -13.59 10.39
C PHE A 32 -13.57 -14.19 11.47
N GLN A 33 -12.54 -13.47 11.92
CA GLN A 33 -11.58 -13.94 12.92
C GLN A 33 -11.72 -13.20 14.26
N ARG A 34 -12.64 -12.23 14.36
CA ARG A 34 -12.84 -11.37 15.54
C ARG A 34 -11.53 -10.74 16.05
N THR A 35 -10.60 -10.50 15.14
CA THR A 35 -9.29 -9.95 15.43
C THR A 35 -9.20 -8.55 14.85
N GLU A 36 -8.71 -7.59 15.64
CA GLU A 36 -8.52 -6.22 15.23
C GLU A 36 -7.04 -5.86 15.33
N ARG A 37 -6.52 -5.19 14.29
CA ARG A 37 -5.20 -4.57 14.31
C ARG A 37 -5.34 -3.08 14.54
N PRO A 38 -4.46 -2.48 15.37
CA PRO A 38 -4.41 -1.03 15.50
C PRO A 38 -3.90 -0.40 14.20
N ALA A 39 -4.33 0.83 13.92
CA ALA A 39 -4.02 1.52 12.66
C ALA A 39 -2.52 1.60 12.35
N HIS A 40 -1.67 1.80 13.37
CA HIS A 40 -0.21 1.86 13.19
C HIS A 40 0.37 0.52 12.73
N ALA A 41 -0.18 -0.62 13.17
CA ALA A 41 0.27 -1.93 12.74
C ALA A 41 -0.13 -2.19 11.28
N LEU A 42 -1.34 -1.78 10.88
CA LEU A 42 -1.78 -1.85 9.48
C LEU A 42 -0.90 -0.99 8.57
N LEU A 43 -0.55 0.23 9.00
CA LEU A 43 0.37 1.11 8.26
C LEU A 43 1.76 0.50 8.12
N SER A 44 2.31 -0.12 9.17
CA SER A 44 3.58 -0.83 9.09
C SER A 44 3.52 -1.96 8.06
N GLN A 45 2.45 -2.75 8.10
CA GLN A 45 2.26 -3.85 7.16
C GLN A 45 2.14 -3.38 5.71
N ILE A 46 1.42 -2.27 5.45
CA ILE A 46 1.36 -1.65 4.12
C ILE A 46 2.77 -1.26 3.64
N ARG A 47 3.58 -0.65 4.51
CA ARG A 47 4.95 -0.25 4.18
C ARG A 47 5.85 -1.45 3.88
N ASP A 48 5.74 -2.50 4.68
CA ASP A 48 6.53 -3.71 4.51
C ASP A 48 6.12 -4.45 3.22
N GLU A 49 4.83 -4.55 2.92
CA GLU A 49 4.35 -5.12 1.67
C GLU A 49 4.79 -4.28 0.45
N ALA A 50 4.76 -2.95 0.54
CA ALA A 50 5.25 -2.08 -0.51
C ALA A 50 6.75 -2.28 -0.79
N ARG A 51 7.55 -2.53 0.26
CA ARG A 51 8.98 -2.89 0.15
C ARG A 51 9.15 -4.27 -0.48
N THR A 52 8.35 -5.25 -0.09
CA THR A 52 8.35 -6.59 -0.68
C THR A 52 8.05 -6.52 -2.18
N TRP A 53 7.07 -5.71 -2.59
CA TRP A 53 6.73 -5.52 -4.00
C TRP A 53 7.86 -4.82 -4.76
N LYS A 54 8.52 -3.82 -4.14
CA LYS A 54 9.73 -3.21 -4.69
C LYS A 54 10.81 -4.27 -4.93
N SER A 55 11.13 -5.12 -3.94
CA SER A 55 12.13 -6.19 -4.11
C SER A 55 11.72 -7.25 -5.13
N ALA A 56 10.41 -7.47 -5.31
CA ALA A 56 9.86 -8.36 -6.34
C ALA A 56 9.83 -7.73 -7.74
N GLY A 57 10.34 -6.51 -7.92
CA GLY A 57 10.50 -5.87 -9.23
C GLY A 57 9.33 -4.97 -9.66
N ALA A 58 8.49 -4.49 -8.73
CA ALA A 58 7.45 -3.50 -9.02
C ALA A 58 8.05 -2.11 -9.34
N LYS A 59 8.63 -1.95 -10.53
CA LYS A 59 9.42 -0.77 -10.96
C LYS A 59 8.71 0.58 -10.77
N HIS A 60 7.41 0.64 -11.07
CA HIS A 60 6.64 1.88 -10.92
C HIS A 60 6.38 2.25 -9.47
N LEU A 61 6.18 1.26 -8.60
CA LEU A 61 6.07 1.48 -7.16
C LEU A 61 7.43 1.86 -6.58
N ALA A 62 8.51 1.18 -7.00
CA ALA A 62 9.88 1.53 -6.62
C ALA A 62 10.22 2.99 -6.93
N ALA A 63 9.95 3.44 -8.17
CA ALA A 63 10.17 4.83 -8.57
C ALA A 63 9.37 5.85 -7.76
N LEU A 64 8.16 5.49 -7.30
CA LEU A 64 7.39 6.33 -6.39
C LEU A 64 8.03 6.39 -5.00
N LEU A 65 8.47 5.24 -4.46
CA LEU A 65 9.07 5.15 -3.13
C LEU A 65 10.47 5.77 -3.03
N GLU A 66 11.17 5.91 -4.15
CA GLU A 66 12.48 6.57 -4.25
C GLU A 66 12.39 8.07 -4.51
N GLY A 67 11.25 8.54 -5.04
CA GLY A 67 10.96 9.95 -5.25
C GLY A 67 10.27 10.64 -4.06
N VAL A 68 10.14 9.95 -2.92
CA VAL A 68 9.65 10.46 -1.62
C VAL A 68 10.82 10.59 -0.66
#